data_AF-A0AAW9FBE9-F1
#
_entry.id   AF-A0AAW9FBE9-F1
#
_cell.length_a   1.000
_cell.length_b   1.000
_cell.length_c   1.000
_cell.angle_alpha   90.00
_cell.angle_beta   90.00
_cell.angle_gamma   90.00
#
_symmetry.space_group_name_H-M   'P 1'
#
loop_
_entity.id
_entity.type
_entity.pdbx_description
1 polymer ?
#
loop_
_entity_poly.entity_id
_entity_poly.type
_entity_poly.pdbx_seq_one_letter_code
_entity_poly.pdbx_strand_id
1 'polypeptide(L)'
;MTCKLISIVALATALVAPPAMADESQFLSSLKGSWKGSGTVTTRIGAKPISVNCTFESTASGPSLRMDGTCRGLVVIRRAISADLTANGNRYRGNYVGPSGRPSALSGSRSGNSINLAIRWTRDINGDRDAAMTITKVGNDGLRLRTTDKDGAGGPPVVTADIQLTR
;
A
#
# COMPACT_ATOMS: atom_id res chain seq x y z
N MET A 1 -70.37 -25.17 -0.24
CA MET A 1 -69.29 -25.35 0.76
C MET A 1 -67.95 -25.24 0.03
N THR A 2 -67.23 -24.15 0.34
CA THR A 2 -65.86 -23.71 0.00
C THR A 2 -64.81 -24.83 0.09
N CYS A 3 -63.91 -25.12 -0.85
CA CYS A 3 -62.85 -24.33 -1.52
C CYS A 3 -61.68 -23.90 -0.60
N LYS A 4 -60.51 -24.57 -0.67
CA LYS A 4 -59.27 -24.03 -1.26
C LYS A 4 -58.02 -24.89 -0.98
N LEU A 5 -57.22 -25.07 -2.04
CA LEU A 5 -55.82 -25.47 -2.04
C LEU A 5 -54.97 -24.49 -1.21
N ILE A 6 -53.97 -25.00 -0.50
CA ILE A 6 -52.90 -24.19 0.11
C ILE A 6 -51.58 -24.61 -0.53
N SER A 7 -51.09 -23.75 -1.42
CA SER A 7 -49.74 -23.78 -1.98
C SER A 7 -48.73 -23.32 -0.93
N ILE A 8 -47.69 -24.11 -0.69
CA ILE A 8 -46.55 -23.76 0.15
C ILE A 8 -45.57 -22.95 -0.72
N VAL A 9 -45.36 -21.69 -0.37
CA VAL A 9 -44.36 -20.81 -1.00
C VAL A 9 -42.99 -21.12 -0.38
N ALA A 10 -42.04 -21.57 -1.19
CA ALA A 10 -40.64 -21.73 -0.81
C ALA A 10 -39.93 -20.38 -0.84
N LEU A 11 -39.44 -19.90 0.31
CA LEU A 11 -38.67 -18.67 0.43
C LEU A 11 -37.20 -18.97 0.12
N ALA A 12 -36.72 -18.55 -1.06
CA ALA A 12 -35.33 -18.68 -1.45
C ALA A 12 -34.47 -17.62 -0.75
N THR A 13 -33.63 -18.04 0.19
CA THR A 13 -32.58 -17.19 0.80
C THR A 13 -31.46 -16.95 -0.20
N ALA A 14 -31.38 -15.73 -0.74
CA ALA A 14 -30.25 -15.28 -1.55
C ALA A 14 -29.04 -14.98 -0.65
N LEU A 15 -28.01 -15.82 -0.70
CA LEU A 15 -26.69 -15.52 -0.18
C LEU A 15 -26.01 -14.49 -1.10
N VAL A 16 -26.04 -13.21 -0.73
CA VAL A 16 -25.25 -12.18 -1.42
C VAL A 16 -23.97 -11.92 -0.62
N ALA A 17 -22.84 -12.41 -1.11
CA ALA A 17 -21.52 -11.92 -0.75
C ALA A 17 -20.55 -12.05 -1.95
N PRO A 18 -19.55 -11.17 -2.13
CA PRO A 18 -19.11 -10.11 -1.21
C PRO A 18 -18.99 -8.69 -1.82
N PRO A 19 -19.37 -7.62 -1.08
CA PRO A 19 -19.13 -6.21 -1.44
C PRO A 19 -17.66 -5.76 -1.40
N ALA A 20 -16.72 -6.69 -1.16
CA ALA A 20 -15.32 -6.36 -0.89
C ALA A 20 -14.60 -5.69 -2.06
N MET A 21 -14.84 -6.10 -3.31
CA MET A 21 -14.14 -5.52 -4.46
C MET A 21 -14.56 -4.07 -4.75
N ALA A 22 -15.83 -3.74 -4.55
CA ALA A 22 -16.34 -2.38 -4.71
C ALA A 22 -15.74 -1.45 -3.65
N ASP A 23 -15.67 -1.92 -2.41
CA ASP A 23 -15.06 -1.20 -1.28
C ASP A 23 -13.56 -0.93 -1.51
N GLU A 24 -12.79 -1.94 -1.95
CA GLU A 24 -11.36 -1.73 -2.26
C GLU A 24 -11.17 -0.74 -3.42
N SER A 25 -11.97 -0.84 -4.50
CA SER A 25 -11.86 0.08 -5.63
C SER A 25 -12.16 1.54 -5.24
N GLN A 26 -13.16 1.74 -4.37
CA GLN A 26 -13.47 3.05 -3.80
C GLN A 26 -12.35 3.56 -2.89
N PHE A 27 -11.80 2.69 -2.04
CA PHE A 27 -10.67 3.05 -1.18
C PHE A 27 -9.44 3.48 -1.99
N LEU A 28 -9.03 2.70 -3.00
CA LEU A 28 -7.90 3.05 -3.87
C LEU A 28 -8.15 4.34 -4.63
N SER A 29 -9.38 4.57 -5.08
CA SER A 29 -9.78 5.83 -5.72
C SER A 29 -9.59 7.03 -4.79
N SER A 30 -9.75 6.87 -3.47
CA SER A 30 -9.54 7.94 -2.48
C SER A 30 -8.07 8.35 -2.30
N LEU A 31 -7.13 7.53 -2.78
CA LEU A 31 -5.69 7.77 -2.76
C LEU A 31 -5.18 8.47 -4.02
N LYS A 32 -6.05 8.70 -5.02
CA LYS A 32 -5.69 9.39 -6.26
C LYS A 32 -5.27 10.84 -6.02
N GLY A 33 -4.48 11.36 -6.96
CA GLY A 33 -4.08 12.76 -7.06
C GLY A 33 -2.56 12.95 -6.90
N SER A 34 -2.16 14.22 -6.95
CA SER A 34 -0.78 14.64 -6.75
C SER A 34 -0.53 14.89 -5.26
N TRP A 35 0.52 14.27 -4.74
CA TRP A 35 0.92 14.34 -3.35
C TRP A 35 2.33 14.94 -3.23
N LYS A 36 2.57 15.70 -2.17
CA LYS A 36 3.89 16.27 -1.84
C LYS A 36 4.12 16.21 -0.34
N GLY A 37 5.37 16.10 0.06
CA GLY A 37 5.72 16.19 1.47
C GLY A 37 7.15 15.79 1.74
N SER A 38 7.41 15.41 2.98
CA SER A 38 8.77 15.16 3.46
C SER A 38 8.82 14.02 4.45
N GLY A 39 10.03 13.55 4.71
CA GLY A 39 10.25 12.40 5.55
C GLY A 39 11.71 12.10 5.76
N THR A 40 11.97 10.92 6.30
CA THR A 40 13.32 10.39 6.46
C THR A 40 13.45 9.04 5.78
N VAL A 41 14.64 8.77 5.24
CA VAL A 41 15.00 7.49 4.63
C VAL A 41 16.39 7.08 5.09
N THR A 42 16.56 5.82 5.45
CA THR A 42 17.81 5.19 5.84
C THR A 42 18.02 3.95 4.99
N THR A 43 19.07 3.93 4.16
CA THR A 43 19.35 2.83 3.24
C THR A 43 20.13 1.68 3.86
N ARG A 44 20.77 1.92 5.01
CA ARG A 44 21.49 0.94 5.81
C ARG A 44 21.18 1.19 7.27
N ILE A 45 20.66 0.19 7.97
CA ILE A 45 20.40 0.29 9.42
C ILE A 45 21.70 0.65 10.16
N GLY A 46 21.60 1.53 11.14
CA GLY A 46 22.73 2.14 11.85
C GLY A 46 23.36 3.37 11.17
N ALA A 47 23.04 3.64 9.90
CA ALA A 47 23.46 4.88 9.25
C ALA A 47 22.56 6.06 9.64
N LYS A 48 23.07 7.29 9.47
CA LYS A 48 22.30 8.52 9.72
C LYS A 48 21.14 8.64 8.73
N PRO A 49 19.88 8.85 9.20
CA PRO A 49 18.75 9.07 8.31
C PRO A 49 18.93 10.31 7.44
N ILE A 50 18.45 10.23 6.20
CA ILE A 50 18.48 11.31 5.22
C ILE A 50 17.10 11.93 5.16
N SER A 51 17.01 13.24 5.40
CA SER A 51 15.78 13.99 5.15
C SER A 51 15.53 14.10 3.66
N VAL A 52 14.31 13.78 3.24
CA VAL A 52 13.88 13.81 1.84
C VAL A 52 12.63 14.66 1.68
N ASN A 53 12.50 15.32 0.53
CA ASN A 53 11.25 15.87 0.05
C ASN A 53 10.78 15.04 -1.13
N CYS A 54 9.53 14.62 -1.14
CA CYS A 54 8.99 13.72 -2.15
C CYS A 54 7.74 14.31 -2.80
N THR A 55 7.57 14.02 -4.09
CA THR A 55 6.34 14.24 -4.84
C THR A 55 5.87 12.91 -5.40
N PHE A 56 4.57 12.64 -5.39
CA PHE A 56 3.97 11.45 -5.98
C PHE A 56 2.78 11.81 -6.85
N GLU A 57 2.61 11.13 -7.97
CA GLU A 57 1.38 11.09 -8.73
C GLU A 57 0.71 9.73 -8.50
N SER A 58 -0.53 9.75 -8.05
CA SER A 58 -1.28 8.54 -7.70
C SER A 58 -2.48 8.40 -8.62
N THR A 59 -2.52 7.31 -9.38
CA THR A 59 -3.60 6.99 -10.30
C THR A 59 -4.27 5.69 -9.86
N ALA A 60 -5.59 5.62 -9.96
CA ALA A 60 -6.34 4.40 -9.67
C ALA A 60 -7.42 4.18 -10.73
N SER A 61 -7.60 2.91 -11.10
CA SER A 61 -8.55 2.43 -12.08
C SER A 61 -9.12 1.09 -11.62
N GLY A 62 -10.37 1.11 -11.14
CA GLY A 62 -11.01 -0.06 -10.52
C GLY A 62 -10.16 -0.62 -9.36
N PRO A 63 -9.75 -1.91 -9.43
CA PRO A 63 -8.96 -2.54 -8.37
C PRO A 63 -7.46 -2.19 -8.42
N SER A 64 -7.01 -1.36 -9.37
CA SER A 64 -5.59 -1.05 -9.55
C SER A 64 -5.25 0.34 -9.03
N LEU A 65 -4.08 0.45 -8.38
CA LEU A 65 -3.46 1.69 -7.92
C LEU A 65 -2.01 1.72 -8.41
N ARG A 66 -1.60 2.83 -8.99
CA ARG A 66 -0.21 3.13 -9.34
C ARG A 66 0.21 4.43 -8.68
N MET A 67 1.36 4.42 -8.03
CA MET A 67 1.98 5.58 -7.41
C MET A 67 3.37 5.77 -7.99
N ASP A 68 3.58 6.89 -8.67
CA ASP A 68 4.88 7.27 -9.24
C ASP A 68 5.45 8.44 -8.44
N GLY A 69 6.63 8.27 -7.86
CA GLY A 69 7.23 9.24 -6.97
C GLY A 69 8.66 9.63 -7.34
N THR A 70 9.04 10.81 -6.89
CA THR A 70 10.43 11.26 -6.87
C THR A 70 10.75 11.85 -5.52
N CYS A 71 11.78 11.31 -4.87
CA CYS A 71 12.31 11.83 -3.60
C CYS A 71 13.65 12.51 -3.82
N ARG A 72 13.81 13.72 -3.25
CA ARG A 72 15.04 14.52 -3.27
C ARG A 72 15.66 14.53 -1.88
N GLY A 73 16.84 13.93 -1.76
CA GLY A 73 17.70 14.01 -0.57
C GLY A 73 18.94 14.87 -0.84
N LEU A 74 19.56 15.39 0.23
CA LEU A 74 20.85 16.10 0.19
C LEU A 74 20.95 17.18 -0.92
N VAL A 75 19.96 18.09 -0.98
CA VAL A 75 19.82 19.22 -1.93
C VAL A 75 19.85 18.86 -3.43
N VAL A 76 20.45 17.77 -3.91
CA VAL A 76 20.61 17.51 -5.35
C VAL A 76 20.27 16.08 -5.78
N ILE A 77 20.24 15.12 -4.85
CA ILE A 77 20.07 13.70 -5.21
C ILE A 77 18.58 13.39 -5.35
N ARG A 78 18.13 13.23 -6.60
CA ARG A 78 16.77 12.76 -6.92
C ARG A 78 16.78 11.26 -7.19
N ARG A 79 15.81 10.55 -6.62
CA ARG A 79 15.58 9.13 -6.85
C ARG A 79 14.11 8.90 -7.18
N ALA A 80 13.86 8.26 -8.31
CA ALA A 80 12.54 7.79 -8.68
C ALA A 80 12.17 6.57 -7.82
N ILE A 81 10.90 6.47 -7.46
CA ILE A 81 10.32 5.39 -6.67
C ILE A 81 8.92 5.12 -7.24
N SER A 82 8.51 3.87 -7.36
CA SER A 82 7.11 3.56 -7.74
C SER A 82 6.54 2.41 -6.93
N ALA A 83 5.21 2.38 -6.83
CA ALA A 83 4.46 1.25 -6.32
C ALA A 83 3.23 1.00 -7.19
N ASP A 84 3.07 -0.23 -7.65
CA ASP A 84 1.91 -0.71 -8.38
C ASP A 84 1.22 -1.77 -7.53
N LEU A 85 -0.10 -1.66 -7.37
CA LEU A 85 -0.93 -2.56 -6.58
C LEU A 85 -2.21 -2.92 -7.35
N THR A 86 -2.64 -4.16 -7.20
CA THR A 86 -3.94 -4.64 -7.65
C THR A 86 -4.62 -5.38 -6.51
N ALA A 87 -5.87 -4.99 -6.23
CA ALA A 87 -6.75 -5.67 -5.30
C ALA A 87 -7.43 -6.88 -5.95
N ASN A 88 -7.52 -7.97 -5.22
CA ASN A 88 -8.34 -9.14 -5.55
C ASN A 88 -9.07 -9.58 -4.27
N GLY A 89 -10.35 -9.25 -4.18
CA GLY A 89 -11.07 -9.23 -2.90
C GLY A 89 -10.33 -8.34 -1.90
N ASN A 90 -10.10 -8.83 -0.69
CA ASN A 90 -9.39 -8.10 0.38
C ASN A 90 -7.86 -8.24 0.33
N ARG A 91 -7.30 -8.85 -0.72
CA ARG A 91 -5.86 -9.08 -0.88
C ARG A 91 -5.27 -8.12 -1.90
N TYR A 92 -4.07 -7.63 -1.61
CA TYR A 92 -3.28 -6.81 -2.50
C TYR A 92 -2.07 -7.59 -3.01
N ARG A 93 -1.72 -7.39 -4.28
CA ARG A 93 -0.46 -7.83 -4.88
C ARG A 93 0.10 -6.75 -5.79
N GLY A 94 1.40 -6.76 -6.02
CA GLY A 94 2.01 -5.88 -7.00
C GLY A 94 3.50 -5.79 -6.83
N ASN A 95 4.07 -4.62 -7.14
CA ASN A 95 5.50 -4.42 -7.09
C ASN A 95 5.87 -3.01 -6.61
N TYR A 96 7.02 -2.94 -5.96
CA TYR A 96 7.66 -1.71 -5.51
C TYR A 96 9.01 -1.58 -6.18
N VAL A 97 9.28 -0.41 -6.77
CA VAL A 97 10.59 -0.06 -7.31
C VAL A 97 11.17 1.05 -6.44
N GLY A 98 12.16 0.71 -5.63
CA GLY A 98 12.88 1.69 -4.81
C GLY A 98 14.00 2.42 -5.58
N PRO A 99 14.78 3.27 -4.89
CA PRO A 99 15.87 4.05 -5.49
C PRO A 99 16.92 3.26 -6.27
N SER A 100 17.05 1.94 -6.05
CA SER A 100 17.95 1.08 -6.82
C SER A 100 17.39 0.64 -8.18
N GLY A 101 16.15 0.99 -8.52
CA GLY A 101 15.51 0.65 -9.80
C GLY A 101 15.12 -0.82 -9.98
N ARG A 102 15.27 -1.65 -8.95
CA ARG A 102 14.96 -3.09 -9.01
C ARG A 102 13.57 -3.33 -8.42
N PRO A 103 12.65 -3.97 -9.16
CA PRO A 103 11.33 -4.28 -8.64
C PRO A 103 11.42 -5.31 -7.52
N SER A 104 10.56 -5.18 -6.53
CA SER A 104 10.39 -6.07 -5.39
C SER A 104 8.92 -6.40 -5.23
N ALA A 105 8.59 -7.63 -4.86
CA ALA A 105 7.20 -8.05 -4.82
C ALA A 105 6.48 -7.45 -3.61
N LEU A 106 5.23 -7.05 -3.81
CA LEU A 106 4.32 -6.61 -2.75
C LEU A 106 3.19 -7.62 -2.59
N SER A 107 2.83 -7.92 -1.35
CA SER A 107 1.63 -8.69 -1.04
C SER A 107 1.05 -8.27 0.29
N GLY A 108 -0.28 -8.27 0.45
CA GLY A 108 -0.87 -7.82 1.71
C GLY A 108 -2.38 -7.73 1.71
N SER A 109 -2.89 -6.93 2.64
CA SER A 109 -4.32 -6.63 2.79
C SER A 109 -4.49 -5.26 3.42
N ARG A 110 -5.67 -4.66 3.22
CA ARG A 110 -6.04 -3.44 3.92
C ARG A 110 -6.62 -3.74 5.29
N SER A 111 -6.36 -2.85 6.25
CA SER A 111 -6.99 -2.78 7.55
C SER A 111 -7.38 -1.34 7.83
N GLY A 112 -8.67 -1.03 7.79
CA GLY A 112 -9.18 0.33 7.91
C GLY A 112 -8.63 1.24 6.80
N ASN A 113 -7.87 2.26 7.20
CA ASN A 113 -7.28 3.26 6.31
C ASN A 113 -5.84 2.94 5.87
N SER A 114 -5.31 1.77 6.24
CA SER A 114 -3.93 1.36 5.95
C SER A 114 -3.89 0.11 5.08
N ILE A 115 -3.17 0.18 3.96
CA ILE A 115 -2.76 -1.01 3.21
C ILE A 115 -1.47 -1.51 3.88
N ASN A 116 -1.51 -2.72 4.44
CA ASN A 116 -0.37 -3.37 5.06
C ASN A 116 0.23 -4.37 4.08
N LEU A 117 1.48 -4.15 3.69
CA LEU A 117 2.17 -4.89 2.64
C LEU A 117 3.44 -5.52 3.21
N ALA A 118 3.64 -6.80 2.91
CA ALA A 118 4.94 -7.42 2.94
C ALA A 118 5.68 -7.09 1.63
N ILE A 119 6.94 -6.69 1.75
CA ILE A 119 7.87 -6.52 0.64
C ILE A 119 8.79 -7.74 0.63
N ARG A 120 8.96 -8.34 -0.54
CA ARG A 120 9.95 -9.38 -0.78
C ARG A 120 11.04 -8.84 -1.71
N TRP A 121 12.20 -8.53 -1.15
CA TRP A 121 13.34 -7.97 -1.88
C TRP A 121 13.94 -9.01 -2.84
N THR A 122 14.40 -8.56 -4.01
CA THR A 122 15.07 -9.42 -5.00
C THR A 122 16.51 -9.79 -4.62
N ARG A 123 17.08 -9.10 -3.63
CA ARG A 123 18.38 -9.37 -3.02
C ARG A 123 18.33 -9.06 -1.53
N ASP A 124 19.41 -9.34 -0.84
CA ASP A 124 19.50 -9.05 0.58
C ASP A 124 19.65 -7.53 0.79
N ILE A 125 18.81 -6.98 1.66
CA ILE A 125 18.76 -5.58 2.11
C ILE A 125 18.76 -5.63 3.63
N ASN A 126 19.66 -4.90 4.28
CA ASN A 126 19.81 -4.90 5.74
C ASN A 126 19.96 -6.30 6.37
N GLY A 127 20.50 -7.27 5.63
CA GLY A 127 20.81 -8.61 6.12
C GLY A 127 19.69 -9.64 6.01
N ASP A 128 18.54 -9.28 5.45
CA ASP A 128 17.53 -10.24 5.00
C ASP A 128 16.83 -9.77 3.71
N ARG A 129 15.68 -10.35 3.42
CA ARG A 129 15.02 -10.25 2.13
C ARG A 129 13.54 -9.85 2.28
N ASP A 130 13.16 -9.45 3.50
CA ASP A 130 11.78 -9.25 3.92
C ASP A 130 11.65 -7.89 4.61
N ALA A 131 10.66 -7.11 4.20
CA ALA A 131 10.31 -5.85 4.86
C ALA A 131 8.80 -5.69 4.93
N ALA A 132 8.35 -4.69 5.67
CA ALA A 132 6.96 -4.27 5.72
C ALA A 132 6.83 -2.85 5.17
N MET A 133 5.76 -2.59 4.42
CA MET A 133 5.36 -1.27 3.98
C MET A 133 3.91 -1.01 4.37
N THR A 134 3.62 0.21 4.82
CA THR A 134 2.25 0.67 5.02
C THR A 134 1.98 1.90 4.17
N ILE A 135 0.87 1.88 3.45
CA ILE A 135 0.29 3.06 2.78
C ILE A 135 -0.95 3.44 3.57
N THR A 136 -0.90 4.56 4.30
CA THR A 136 -1.97 4.97 5.21
C THR A 136 -2.60 6.28 4.77
N LYS A 137 -3.91 6.27 4.56
CA LYS A 137 -4.69 7.49 4.39
C LYS A 137 -4.86 8.20 5.74
N VAL A 138 -4.44 9.46 5.82
CA VAL A 138 -4.50 10.29 7.03
C VAL A 138 -5.49 11.43 6.77
N GLY A 139 -6.69 11.32 7.36
CA GLY A 139 -7.78 12.24 7.04
C GLY A 139 -8.14 12.22 5.55
N ASN A 140 -8.66 13.34 5.05
CA ASN A 140 -9.06 13.43 3.64
C ASN A 140 -7.85 13.66 2.73
N ASP A 141 -6.90 14.49 3.14
CA ASP A 141 -5.84 15.03 2.28
C ASP A 141 -4.42 14.72 2.76
N GLY A 142 -4.28 13.71 3.62
CA GLY A 142 -2.99 13.19 4.06
C GLY A 142 -2.75 11.75 3.61
N LEU A 143 -1.48 11.43 3.37
CA LEU A 143 -1.00 10.09 3.06
C LEU A 143 0.33 9.86 3.79
N ARG A 144 0.51 8.70 4.40
CA ARG A 144 1.77 8.31 5.04
C ARG A 144 2.29 7.01 4.45
N LEU A 145 3.54 7.05 4.00
CA LEU A 145 4.27 5.89 3.50
C LEU A 145 5.33 5.54 4.55
N ARG A 146 5.29 4.32 5.07
CA ARG A 146 6.30 3.84 6.02
C ARG A 146 6.82 2.48 5.60
N THR A 147 8.14 2.34 5.61
CA THR A 147 8.84 1.07 5.37
C THR A 147 9.59 0.69 6.64
N THR A 148 9.53 -0.59 6.99
CA THR A 148 10.20 -1.18 8.15
C THR A 148 10.95 -2.42 7.70
N ASP A 149 12.27 -2.43 7.87
CA ASP A 149 13.15 -3.58 7.63
C ASP A 149 13.53 -4.24 8.96
N LYS A 150 14.19 -5.41 8.91
CA LYS A 150 14.83 -6.00 10.09
C LYS A 150 16.32 -5.69 10.10
N ASP A 151 16.88 -5.52 11.30
CA ASP A 151 18.33 -5.41 11.48
C ASP A 151 19.00 -6.78 11.44
N GLY A 152 19.23 -7.30 10.23
CA GLY A 152 19.68 -8.67 10.00
C GLY A 152 18.54 -9.69 10.07
N ALA A 153 18.83 -10.91 9.61
CA ALA A 153 17.88 -12.02 9.64
C ALA A 153 17.44 -12.35 11.08
N GLY A 154 16.19 -12.01 11.42
CA GLY A 154 15.62 -12.22 12.75
C GLY A 154 15.88 -11.09 13.76
N GLY A 155 16.50 -9.98 13.33
CA GLY A 155 16.66 -8.80 14.17
C GLY A 155 15.37 -8.03 14.43
N PRO A 156 15.42 -7.01 15.30
CA PRO A 156 14.26 -6.17 15.59
C PRO A 156 13.83 -5.37 14.35
N PRO A 157 12.54 -5.02 14.24
CA PRO A 157 12.05 -4.14 13.19
C PRO A 157 12.58 -2.71 13.37
N VAL A 158 13.05 -2.11 12.29
CA VAL A 158 13.57 -0.74 12.23
C VAL A 158 12.87 0.02 11.12
N VAL A 159 12.30 1.19 11.44
CA VAL A 159 11.72 2.07 10.43
C VAL A 159 12.83 2.67 9.57
N THR A 160 12.87 2.28 8.30
CA THR A 160 13.88 2.71 7.32
C THR A 160 13.36 3.79 6.38
N ALA A 161 12.04 3.97 6.30
CA ALA A 161 11.45 5.13 5.64
C ALA A 161 10.16 5.55 6.33
N ASP A 162 9.95 6.85 6.46
CA ASP A 162 8.72 7.43 6.97
C ASP A 162 8.49 8.78 6.30
N ILE A 163 7.51 8.82 5.40
CA ILE A 163 7.22 9.95 4.52
C ILE A 163 5.77 10.34 4.72
N GLN A 164 5.55 11.60 5.08
CA GLN A 164 4.23 12.18 5.22
C GLN A 164 3.99 13.09 4.02
N LEU A 165 2.84 12.92 3.40
CA LEU A 165 2.45 13.59 2.17
C LEU A 165 1.08 14.24 2.35
N THR A 166 0.86 15.34 1.66
CA THR A 166 -0.42 16.02 1.54
C THR A 166 -0.67 16.38 0.08
N ARG A 167 -1.93 16.55 -0.31
CA ARG A 167 -2.30 17.03 -1.65
C ARG A 167 -2.84 18.45 -1.58
#